data_AF-U7U042-F1
#
_entry.id   AF-U7U042-F1
#
_cell.length_a   1.000
_cell.length_b   1.000
_cell.length_c   1.000
_cell.angle_alpha   90.00
_cell.angle_beta   90.00
_cell.angle_gamma   90.00
#
_symmetry.space_group_name_H-M   'P 1'
#
loop_
_entity.id
_entity.type
_entity.pdbx_description
1 polymer ?
#
loop_
_entity_poly.entity_id
_entity_poly.type
_entity_poly.pdbx_seq_one_letter_code
_entity_poly.pdbx_strand_id
1 'polypeptide(L)'
;MERIVYIRGKFKGTNKEMKEAYFYAKEMMRKYDLEPQYIGVTADEGWKGDKILTIKRKEKQLLKDLEKNILIKNIGLETKEIEGKEIKYSKSFFLIDKENAVIAFWTNTNIEKINFKEILENMKEYVEPGIEEICDWESDAIPLRYIWEGEKTLTPDNIIPKKITHIYKKVTPLDIPIEV
;
A
#
# COMPACT_ATOMS: atom_id res chain seq x y z
N MET A 1 -18.32 -5.06 -1.59
CA MET A 1 -17.62 -4.18 -2.54
C MET A 1 -16.37 -3.63 -1.91
N GLU A 2 -15.26 -3.98 -2.50
CA GLU A 2 -13.91 -3.57 -2.14
C GLU A 2 -13.44 -2.50 -3.12
N ARG A 3 -12.52 -1.65 -2.67
CA ARG A 3 -11.85 -0.69 -3.54
C ARG A 3 -10.38 -0.61 -3.22
N ILE A 4 -9.58 -0.52 -4.27
CA ILE A 4 -8.15 -0.28 -4.20
C ILE A 4 -7.78 0.93 -5.03
N VAL A 5 -6.82 1.70 -4.53
CA VAL A 5 -5.99 2.58 -5.35
C VAL A 5 -4.54 2.18 -5.18
N TYR A 6 -3.79 2.11 -6.28
CA TYR A 6 -2.35 1.93 -6.20
C TYR A 6 -1.60 2.69 -7.28
N ILE A 7 -0.33 2.94 -6.99
CA ILE A 7 0.65 3.49 -7.90
C ILE A 7 1.79 2.47 -7.99
N ARG A 8 2.10 2.06 -9.22
CA ARG A 8 3.34 1.35 -9.53
C ARG A 8 4.37 2.38 -9.96
N GLY A 9 5.42 2.51 -9.17
CA GLY A 9 6.52 3.43 -9.40
C GLY A 9 7.46 3.44 -8.22
N LYS A 10 8.72 3.74 -8.49
CA LYS A 10 9.77 3.70 -7.47
C LYS A 10 9.48 4.71 -6.36
N PHE A 11 9.54 4.25 -5.11
CA PHE A 11 9.41 5.12 -3.95
C PHE A 11 10.48 6.22 -3.98
N LYS A 12 10.02 7.47 -3.92
CA LYS A 12 10.84 8.66 -3.86
C LYS A 12 11.19 8.95 -2.41
N GLY A 13 12.44 8.67 -2.06
CA GLY A 13 13.03 9.23 -0.85
C GLY A 13 13.82 8.24 -0.01
N THR A 14 14.34 8.80 1.08
CA THR A 14 15.18 8.14 2.07
C THR A 14 14.30 7.60 3.21
N ASN A 15 14.94 7.15 4.30
CA ASN A 15 14.23 6.80 5.53
C ASN A 15 13.44 7.98 6.14
N LYS A 16 13.83 9.23 5.85
CA LYS A 16 13.09 10.41 6.28
C LYS A 16 11.72 10.46 5.60
N GLU A 17 11.69 10.39 4.28
CA GLU A 17 10.45 10.39 3.50
C GLU A 17 9.62 9.12 3.81
N MET A 18 10.26 7.98 4.08
CA MET A 18 9.55 6.77 4.53
C MET A 18 8.85 6.99 5.88
N LYS A 19 9.48 7.70 6.82
CA LYS A 19 8.88 8.09 8.10
C LYS A 19 7.69 9.03 7.89
N GLU A 20 7.82 9.99 7.00
CA GLU A 20 6.73 10.93 6.64
C GLU A 20 5.55 10.18 6.00
N ALA A 21 5.81 9.31 5.04
CA ALA A 21 4.79 8.48 4.38
C ALA A 21 4.09 7.53 5.36
N TYR A 22 4.82 6.96 6.32
CA TYR A 22 4.25 6.17 7.41
C TYR A 22 3.26 6.98 8.26
N PHE A 23 3.61 8.21 8.66
CA PHE A 23 2.72 9.06 9.44
C PHE A 23 1.51 9.50 8.63
N TYR A 24 1.72 9.90 7.37
CA TYR A 24 0.64 10.19 6.43
C TYR A 24 -0.35 9.04 6.34
N ALA A 25 0.12 7.81 6.09
CA ALA A 25 -0.74 6.64 6.00
C ALA A 25 -1.55 6.43 7.28
N LYS A 26 -0.93 6.59 8.46
CA LYS A 26 -1.61 6.45 9.76
C LYS A 26 -2.69 7.52 9.97
N GLU A 27 -2.40 8.78 9.65
CA GLU A 27 -3.36 9.88 9.78
C GLU A 27 -4.50 9.79 8.78
N MET A 28 -4.20 9.44 7.53
CA MET A 28 -5.19 9.23 6.47
C MET A 28 -6.14 8.09 6.86
N MET A 29 -5.62 6.95 7.30
CA MET A 29 -6.45 5.81 7.72
C MET A 29 -7.34 6.20 8.92
N ARG A 30 -6.82 6.97 9.88
CA ARG A 30 -7.60 7.53 10.99
C ARG A 30 -8.74 8.44 10.55
N LYS A 31 -8.48 9.33 9.59
CA LYS A 31 -9.48 10.27 9.03
C LYS A 31 -10.72 9.54 8.50
N TYR A 32 -10.59 8.29 8.07
CA TYR A 32 -11.68 7.48 7.50
C TYR A 32 -12.17 6.36 8.44
N ASP A 33 -11.95 6.46 9.75
CA ASP A 33 -12.37 5.44 10.74
C ASP A 33 -11.76 4.04 10.48
N LEU A 34 -10.53 4.05 9.97
CA LEU A 34 -9.72 2.86 9.67
C LEU A 34 -8.45 2.87 10.53
N GLU A 35 -8.55 3.11 11.84
CA GLU A 35 -7.37 3.09 12.72
C GLU A 35 -6.54 1.82 12.49
N PRO A 36 -5.27 1.94 12.07
CA PRO A 36 -4.44 0.78 11.85
C PRO A 36 -4.05 0.18 13.21
N GLN A 37 -4.16 -1.14 13.30
CA GLN A 37 -3.88 -1.90 14.51
C GLN A 37 -2.57 -2.68 14.39
N TYR A 38 -2.22 -3.04 13.16
CA TYR A 38 -1.08 -3.88 12.86
C TYR A 38 -0.16 -3.25 11.83
N ILE A 39 1.10 -3.69 11.86
CA ILE A 39 2.17 -3.27 10.99
C ILE A 39 2.95 -4.49 10.48
N GLY A 40 3.21 -4.51 9.19
CA GLY A 40 4.21 -5.35 8.55
C GLY A 40 5.42 -4.48 8.18
N VAL A 41 6.63 -4.94 8.49
CA VAL A 41 7.86 -4.25 8.09
C VAL A 41 8.86 -5.28 7.63
N THR A 42 9.45 -5.03 6.47
CA THR A 42 10.57 -5.81 5.94
C THR A 42 11.78 -4.89 5.82
N ALA A 43 12.93 -5.35 6.29
CA ALA A 43 14.18 -4.62 6.29
C ALA A 43 15.36 -5.60 6.20
N ASP A 44 16.55 -5.09 5.89
CA ASP A 44 17.75 -5.92 5.82
C ASP A 44 18.14 -6.52 7.18
N GLU A 45 17.86 -5.80 8.27
CA GLU A 45 18.24 -6.20 9.62
C GLU A 45 17.11 -5.99 10.63
N GLY A 46 17.06 -6.82 11.68
CA GLY A 46 16.17 -6.60 12.84
C GLY A 46 14.70 -6.99 12.66
N TRP A 47 14.25 -7.20 11.42
CA TRP A 47 12.88 -7.59 11.07
C TRP A 47 12.86 -9.03 10.54
N LYS A 48 12.95 -10.00 11.46
CA LYS A 48 12.98 -11.43 11.11
C LYS A 48 11.56 -11.99 10.95
N GLY A 49 11.06 -12.00 9.71
CA GLY A 49 9.89 -12.74 9.26
C GLY A 49 8.67 -11.88 8.91
N ASP A 50 7.88 -12.35 7.95
CA ASP A 50 6.67 -11.71 7.39
C ASP A 50 5.46 -11.72 8.34
N LYS A 51 5.69 -11.42 9.62
CA LYS A 51 4.62 -11.42 10.61
C LYS A 51 4.03 -10.03 10.73
N ILE A 52 2.72 -9.95 10.53
CA ILE A 52 1.88 -8.82 10.91
C ILE A 52 1.94 -8.70 12.45
N LEU A 53 2.41 -7.55 12.94
CA LEU A 53 2.64 -7.30 14.37
C LEU A 53 1.79 -6.15 14.86
N THR A 54 1.49 -6.07 16.16
CA THR A 54 0.72 -4.94 16.69
C THR A 54 1.53 -3.65 16.67
N ILE A 55 0.97 -2.57 16.13
CA ILE A 55 1.63 -1.26 16.01
C ILE A 55 2.17 -0.78 17.36
N LYS A 56 1.36 -0.90 18.42
CA LYS A 56 1.73 -0.49 19.79
C LYS A 56 3.06 -1.09 20.28
N ARG A 57 3.43 -2.28 19.81
CA ARG A 57 4.68 -2.95 20.21
C ARG A 57 5.86 -2.62 19.30
N LYS A 58 5.61 -2.27 18.04
CA LYS A 58 6.64 -2.23 16.99
C LYS A 58 6.91 -0.85 16.41
N GLU A 59 6.01 0.12 16.59
CA GLU A 59 6.19 1.49 16.10
C GLU A 59 7.48 2.12 16.64
N LYS A 60 7.76 1.99 17.95
CA LYS A 60 9.01 2.53 18.53
C LYS A 60 10.27 1.91 17.92
N GLN A 61 10.23 0.62 17.55
CA GLN A 61 11.33 -0.03 16.87
C GLN A 61 11.49 0.53 15.45
N LEU A 62 10.41 0.60 14.67
CA LEU A 62 10.42 1.16 13.31
C LEU A 62 10.98 2.58 13.29
N LEU A 63 10.49 3.47 14.16
CA LEU A 63 10.94 4.86 14.18
C LEU A 63 12.44 4.98 14.50
N LYS A 64 12.95 4.14 15.41
CA LYS A 64 14.38 4.07 15.74
C LYS A 64 15.20 3.55 14.57
N ASP A 65 14.69 2.55 13.84
CA ASP A 65 15.39 1.94 12.71
C ASP A 65 15.46 2.92 11.52
N LEU A 66 14.38 3.67 11.27
CA LEU A 66 14.36 4.77 10.30
C LEU A 66 15.37 5.86 10.66
N GLU A 67 15.43 6.29 11.93
CA GLU A 67 16.39 7.29 12.43
C GLU A 67 17.86 6.82 12.35
N LYS A 68 18.09 5.51 12.48
CA LYS A 68 19.41 4.90 12.35
C LYS A 68 19.81 4.60 10.91
N ASN A 69 19.00 4.97 9.92
CA ASN A 69 19.22 4.66 8.51
C ASN A 69 19.33 3.15 8.21
N ILE A 70 18.65 2.29 8.99
CA ILE A 70 18.48 0.88 8.61
C ILE A 70 17.62 0.83 7.35
N LEU A 71 18.04 0.08 6.32
CA LEU A 71 17.31 0.00 5.07
C LEU A 71 15.97 -0.73 5.27
N ILE A 72 14.90 0.05 5.33
CA ILE A 72 13.53 -0.48 5.28
C ILE A 72 13.16 -0.69 3.81
N LYS A 73 12.74 -1.92 3.50
CA LYS A 73 12.24 -2.31 2.20
C LYS A 73 10.77 -1.95 2.09
N ASN A 74 9.96 -2.47 3.02
CA ASN A 74 8.50 -2.38 2.93
C ASN A 74 7.90 -1.98 4.28
N ILE A 75 6.84 -1.17 4.25
CA ILE A 75 5.98 -0.86 5.41
C ILE A 75 4.52 -1.05 4.99
N GLY A 76 3.83 -1.92 5.72
CA GLY A 76 2.39 -2.15 5.59
C GLY A 76 1.66 -1.79 6.88
N LEU A 77 0.53 -1.08 6.80
CA LEU A 77 -0.39 -0.84 7.90
C LEU A 77 -1.71 -1.52 7.64
N GLU A 78 -2.26 -2.17 8.66
CA GLU A 78 -3.51 -2.92 8.51
C GLU A 78 -4.50 -2.63 9.64
N THR A 79 -5.76 -2.47 9.25
CA THR A 79 -6.91 -2.52 10.14
C THR A 79 -7.57 -3.88 9.96
N LYS A 80 -7.72 -4.63 11.05
CA LYS A 80 -8.43 -5.90 11.05
C LYS A 80 -9.82 -5.73 11.63
N GLU A 81 -10.75 -6.51 11.12
CA GLU A 81 -12.03 -6.73 11.78
C GLU A 81 -11.84 -7.74 12.92
N ILE A 82 -12.26 -7.34 14.12
CA ILE A 82 -12.11 -8.13 15.34
C ILE A 82 -13.50 -8.39 15.90
N GLU A 83 -13.84 -9.66 16.07
CA GLU A 83 -15.08 -10.09 16.71
C GLU A 83 -14.72 -10.87 17.98
N GLY A 84 -15.02 -10.29 19.15
CA GLY A 84 -14.59 -10.84 20.43
C GLY A 84 -13.05 -10.89 20.56
N LYS A 85 -12.48 -12.09 20.48
CA LYS A 85 -11.02 -12.33 20.53
C LYS A 85 -10.43 -12.77 19.19
N GLU A 86 -11.25 -12.94 18.15
CA GLU A 86 -10.83 -13.45 16.85
C GLU A 86 -10.60 -12.32 15.84
N ILE A 87 -9.52 -12.44 15.07
CA ILE A 87 -9.27 -11.63 13.87
C ILE A 87 -9.97 -12.33 12.71
N LYS A 88 -10.98 -11.70 12.11
CA LYS A 88 -11.73 -12.28 11.00
C LYS A 88 -11.03 -12.02 9.67
N TYR A 89 -11.02 -10.76 9.24
CA TYR A 89 -10.49 -10.35 7.93
C TYR A 89 -9.81 -8.99 8.01
N SER A 90 -9.07 -8.63 6.96
CA SER A 90 -8.61 -7.24 6.79
C SER A 90 -9.80 -6.36 6.43
N LYS A 91 -9.91 -5.20 7.08
CA LYS A 91 -10.85 -4.12 6.73
C LYS A 91 -10.22 -3.13 5.76
N SER A 92 -8.93 -2.88 5.94
CA SER A 92 -8.12 -2.03 5.07
C SER A 92 -6.64 -2.30 5.24
N PHE A 93 -5.86 -1.90 4.25
CA PHE A 93 -4.42 -1.79 4.36
C PHE A 93 -3.87 -0.60 3.59
N PHE A 94 -2.71 -0.12 4.02
CA PHE A 94 -1.84 0.77 3.27
C PHE A 94 -0.46 0.11 3.14
N LEU A 95 0.13 0.11 1.95
CA LEU A 95 1.40 -0.55 1.67
C LEU A 95 2.34 0.40 0.93
N ILE A 96 3.59 0.46 1.38
CA ILE A 96 4.74 0.97 0.64
C ILE A 96 5.69 -0.20 0.48
N ASP A 97 5.92 -0.61 -0.77
CA ASP A 97 6.79 -1.71 -1.14
C ASP A 97 7.85 -1.20 -2.11
N LYS A 98 9.09 -1.07 -1.63
CA LYS A 98 10.19 -0.57 -2.46
C LYS A 98 10.73 -1.62 -3.42
N GLU A 99 10.64 -2.90 -3.05
CA GLU A 99 11.16 -4.00 -3.86
C GLU A 99 10.31 -4.18 -5.12
N ASN A 100 8.98 -4.11 -4.97
CA ASN A 100 8.04 -4.24 -6.08
C ASN A 100 7.66 -2.89 -6.70
N ALA A 101 8.19 -1.78 -6.18
CA ALA A 101 7.86 -0.42 -6.59
C ALA A 101 6.34 -0.16 -6.57
N VAL A 102 5.69 -0.49 -5.45
CA VAL A 102 4.23 -0.36 -5.26
C VAL A 102 3.93 0.50 -4.06
N ILE A 103 3.00 1.45 -4.23
CA ILE A 103 2.32 2.13 -3.11
C ILE A 103 0.82 1.88 -3.29
N ALA A 104 0.16 1.30 -2.29
CA ALA A 104 -1.24 0.87 -2.41
C ALA A 104 -2.08 1.19 -1.17
N PHE A 105 -3.35 1.47 -1.39
CA PHE A 105 -4.38 1.57 -0.35
C PHE A 105 -5.61 0.77 -0.77
N TRP A 106 -6.04 -0.17 0.06
CA TRP A 106 -7.22 -1.01 -0.17
C TRP A 106 -8.16 -0.97 1.03
N THR A 107 -9.45 -1.09 0.77
CA THR A 107 -10.47 -1.26 1.81
C THR A 107 -11.74 -1.92 1.28
N ASN A 108 -12.46 -2.61 2.17
CA ASN A 108 -13.79 -3.17 1.93
C ASN A 108 -14.90 -2.50 2.78
N THR A 109 -14.60 -1.34 3.38
CA THR A 109 -15.56 -0.60 4.22
C THR A 109 -16.46 0.33 3.40
N ASN A 110 -17.18 1.25 4.06
CA ASN A 110 -18.01 2.27 3.40
C ASN A 110 -17.16 3.19 2.49
N ILE A 111 -16.97 2.76 1.24
CA ILE A 111 -16.14 3.44 0.24
C ILE A 111 -16.71 4.80 -0.18
N GLU A 112 -18.02 5.04 -0.03
CA GLU A 112 -18.66 6.30 -0.40
C GLU A 112 -18.16 7.48 0.45
N LYS A 113 -17.74 7.21 1.69
CA LYS A 113 -17.18 8.22 2.59
C LYS A 113 -15.70 8.51 2.34
N ILE A 114 -15.03 7.71 1.50
CA ILE A 114 -13.59 7.78 1.30
C ILE A 114 -13.27 8.57 0.02
N ASN A 115 -12.41 9.58 0.15
CA ASN A 115 -11.96 10.38 -0.98
C ASN A 115 -10.72 9.75 -1.63
N PHE A 116 -10.93 8.76 -2.48
CA PHE A 116 -9.83 8.04 -3.16
C PHE A 116 -9.00 8.92 -4.09
N LYS A 117 -9.61 9.98 -4.66
CA LYS A 117 -8.88 10.95 -5.49
C LYS A 117 -7.84 11.70 -4.65
N GLU A 118 -8.23 12.19 -3.48
CA GLU A 118 -7.31 12.85 -2.54
C GLU A 118 -6.20 11.91 -2.08
N ILE A 119 -6.55 10.66 -1.71
CA ILE A 119 -5.58 9.64 -1.29
C ILE A 119 -4.55 9.40 -2.40
N LEU A 120 -5.02 9.23 -3.63
CA LEU A 120 -4.17 8.96 -4.78
C LEU A 120 -3.25 10.14 -5.12
N GLU A 121 -3.74 11.39 -5.08
CA GLU A 121 -2.89 12.57 -5.31
C GLU A 121 -1.78 12.69 -4.28
N ASN A 122 -2.08 12.48 -2.99
CA ASN A 122 -1.07 12.50 -1.93
C ASN A 122 -0.05 11.35 -2.09
N MET A 123 -0.49 10.15 -2.50
CA MET A 123 0.41 9.01 -2.74
C MET A 123 1.44 9.32 -3.83
N LYS A 124 1.11 10.14 -4.84
CA LYS A 124 2.05 10.52 -5.92
C LYS A 124 3.25 11.32 -5.40
N GLU A 125 3.13 12.01 -4.27
CA GLU A 125 4.22 12.81 -3.71
C GLU A 125 5.42 11.94 -3.30
N TYR A 126 5.14 10.67 -2.97
CA TYR A 126 6.11 9.66 -2.55
C TYR A 126 6.65 8.79 -3.69
N VAL A 127 6.38 9.12 -4.95
CA VAL A 127 6.82 8.33 -6.11
C VAL A 127 7.74 9.16 -7.01
N GLU A 128 8.77 8.53 -7.55
CA GLU A 128 9.71 9.22 -8.46
C GLU A 128 9.00 9.63 -9.77
N PRO A 129 9.49 10.67 -10.47
CA PRO A 129 8.99 11.05 -11.80
C PRO A 129 9.20 9.95 -12.85
N GLY A 130 8.27 9.00 -12.92
CA GLY A 130 8.37 7.84 -13.82
C GLY A 130 7.32 6.78 -13.54
N ILE A 131 6.16 7.18 -13.00
CA ILE A 131 5.06 6.29 -12.61
C ILE A 131 4.73 5.34 -13.77
N GLU A 132 4.77 4.04 -13.49
CA GLU A 132 4.48 2.98 -14.44
C GLU A 132 2.98 2.82 -14.65
N GLU A 133 2.23 2.82 -13.56
CA GLU A 133 0.79 2.52 -13.56
C GLU A 133 0.08 3.21 -12.39
N ILE A 134 -1.15 3.66 -12.65
CA ILE A 134 -2.09 4.11 -11.62
C ILE A 134 -3.40 3.37 -11.83
N CYS A 135 -3.87 2.71 -10.78
CA CYS A 135 -5.13 1.99 -10.80
C CYS A 135 -6.07 2.50 -9.71
N ASP A 136 -7.33 2.69 -10.07
CA ASP A 136 -8.46 2.85 -9.15
C ASP A 136 -9.50 1.79 -9.54
N TRP A 137 -9.64 0.78 -8.68
CA TRP A 137 -10.44 -0.40 -8.96
C TRP A 137 -11.43 -0.69 -7.82
N GLU A 138 -12.71 -0.72 -8.19
CA GLU A 138 -13.83 -1.21 -7.39
C GLU A 138 -14.25 -2.64 -7.82
N SER A 139 -14.29 -3.59 -6.88
CA SER A 139 -14.43 -5.03 -7.13
C SER A 139 -15.18 -5.74 -6.00
N ASP A 140 -15.83 -6.87 -6.28
CA ASP A 140 -16.25 -7.81 -5.23
C ASP A 140 -15.16 -8.84 -4.86
N ALA A 141 -13.98 -8.77 -5.50
CA ALA A 141 -12.84 -9.64 -5.23
C ALA A 141 -11.56 -8.84 -4.96
N ILE A 142 -10.75 -9.33 -4.02
CA ILE A 142 -9.46 -8.74 -3.64
C ILE A 142 -8.50 -8.78 -4.83
N PRO A 143 -7.98 -7.62 -5.27
CA PRO A 143 -7.14 -7.52 -6.45
C PRO A 143 -5.65 -7.77 -6.17
N LEU A 144 -5.29 -8.50 -5.10
CA LEU A 144 -3.89 -8.71 -4.67
C LEU A 144 -3.01 -9.20 -5.81
N ARG A 145 -3.53 -10.15 -6.59
CA ARG A 145 -2.82 -10.69 -7.76
C ARG A 145 -2.54 -9.61 -8.81
N TYR A 146 -3.49 -8.70 -9.03
CA TYR A 146 -3.34 -7.61 -9.98
C TYR A 146 -2.40 -6.51 -9.47
N ILE A 147 -2.37 -6.24 -8.15
CA ILE A 147 -1.38 -5.31 -7.56
C ILE A 147 0.04 -5.75 -7.89
N TRP A 148 0.31 -7.06 -7.82
CA TRP A 148 1.65 -7.61 -8.04
C TRP A 148 1.96 -7.89 -9.51
N GLU A 149 1.00 -8.43 -10.26
CA GLU A 149 1.23 -8.87 -11.64
C GLU A 149 0.84 -7.80 -12.69
N GLY A 150 0.13 -6.74 -12.31
CA GLY A 150 -0.36 -5.67 -13.19
C GLY A 150 -1.35 -6.15 -14.26
N GLU A 151 -1.41 -5.42 -15.37
CA GLU A 151 -2.30 -5.70 -16.54
C GLU A 151 -2.20 -7.13 -17.08
N LYS A 152 -1.09 -7.84 -16.86
CA LYS A 152 -0.87 -9.21 -17.34
C LYS A 152 -1.96 -10.20 -16.86
N THR A 153 -2.72 -9.84 -15.83
CA THR A 153 -3.79 -10.66 -15.24
C THR A 153 -5.21 -10.29 -15.68
N LEU A 154 -5.36 -9.27 -16.52
CA LEU A 154 -6.67 -8.87 -17.08
C LEU A 154 -7.05 -9.76 -18.27
N THR A 155 -7.27 -11.06 -18.06
CA THR A 155 -7.92 -11.89 -19.07
C THR A 155 -9.44 -11.68 -19.02
N PRO A 156 -10.14 -11.49 -20.16
CA PRO A 156 -11.59 -11.22 -20.20
C PRO A 156 -12.45 -12.26 -19.48
N ASP A 157 -12.03 -13.53 -19.52
CA ASP A 157 -12.81 -14.66 -19.01
C ASP A 157 -12.76 -14.84 -17.48
N ASN A 158 -11.92 -14.08 -16.77
CA ASN A 158 -11.73 -14.17 -15.32
C ASN A 158 -12.41 -13.02 -14.52
N ILE A 159 -13.40 -12.34 -15.11
CA ILE A 159 -13.84 -11.01 -14.65
C ILE A 159 -15.29 -11.01 -14.16
N ILE A 160 -15.46 -11.00 -12.83
CA ILE A 160 -16.63 -10.47 -12.08
C ILE A 160 -16.89 -9.02 -12.54
N PRO A 161 -18.13 -8.47 -12.58
CA PRO A 161 -18.41 -7.14 -13.13
C PRO A 161 -17.45 -6.06 -12.58
N LYS A 162 -16.65 -5.48 -13.47
CA LYS A 162 -15.54 -4.57 -13.14
C LYS A 162 -15.87 -3.15 -13.57
N LYS A 163 -15.71 -2.18 -12.67
CA LYS A 163 -15.47 -0.79 -13.02
C LYS A 163 -14.03 -0.46 -12.68
N ILE A 164 -13.12 -0.69 -13.63
CA ILE A 164 -11.73 -0.27 -13.49
C ILE A 164 -11.56 1.08 -14.17
N THR A 165 -11.03 2.06 -13.44
CA THR A 165 -10.50 3.28 -14.05
C THR A 165 -8.98 3.15 -14.06
N HIS A 166 -8.42 2.85 -15.24
CA HIS A 166 -6.98 2.86 -15.48
C HIS A 166 -6.57 4.25 -15.97
N ILE A 167 -5.50 4.82 -15.40
CA ILE A 167 -4.92 6.08 -15.88
C ILE A 167 -3.46 5.80 -16.26
N TYR A 168 -3.14 5.66 -17.56
CA TYR A 168 -1.75 5.41 -18.01
C TYR A 168 -0.94 6.69 -18.30
N LYS A 169 0.22 6.72 -17.62
CA LYS A 169 1.57 7.25 -17.89
C LYS A 169 1.77 8.71 -18.38
N LYS A 170 2.51 9.48 -17.56
CA LYS A 170 3.54 10.41 -18.07
C LYS A 170 4.89 9.70 -17.92
N VAL A 171 5.47 9.32 -19.07
CA VAL A 171 6.71 8.54 -19.15
C VAL A 171 7.92 9.46 -18.98
N THR A 172 8.70 9.23 -17.92
CA THR A 172 10.17 9.29 -18.02
C THR A 172 10.65 7.86 -17.75
N PRO A 173 11.53 7.26 -18.56
CA PRO A 173 11.99 5.89 -18.36
C PRO A 173 12.58 5.71 -16.96
N LEU A 174 12.15 4.70 -16.22
CA LEU A 174 12.86 4.21 -15.03
C LEU A 174 14.00 3.32 -15.54
N ASP A 175 15.25 3.70 -15.26
CA ASP A 175 16.45 2.88 -15.53
C ASP A 175 16.56 1.70 -14.53
N ILE A 176 15.48 0.94 -14.34
CA ILE A 176 15.51 -0.28 -13.54
C ILE A 176 15.26 -1.47 -14.46
N PRO A 177 16.22 -2.40 -14.60
CA PRO A 177 15.98 -3.64 -15.33
C PRO A 177 14.94 -4.46 -14.56
N ILE A 178 13.79 -4.70 -15.18
CA ILE A 178 12.85 -5.73 -14.76
C ILE A 178 13.46 -7.05 -15.25
N GLU A 179 13.95 -7.89 -14.34
CA GLU A 179 14.31 -9.27 -14.72
C GLU A 179 13.05 -10.00 -15.20
N VAL A 180 13.16 -10.61 -16.39
CA VAL A 180 12.09 -11.32 -17.11
C VAL A 180 12.13 -12.80 -16.78
#